data_AF-A0A2G9UT07-F1
#
_entry.id   AF-A0A2G9UT07-F1
#
_cell.length_a   1.000
_cell.length_b   1.000
_cell.length_c   1.000
_cell.angle_alpha   90.00
_cell.angle_beta   90.00
_cell.angle_gamma   90.00
#
_symmetry.space_group_name_H-M   'P 1'
#
loop_
_entity.id
_entity.type
_entity.pdbx_description
1 polymer ?
#
loop_
_entity_poly.entity_id
_entity_poly.type
_entity_poly.pdbx_seq_one_letter_code
_entity_poly.pdbx_strand_id
1 'polypeptide(L)'
;MLERLRYENTVDIFGCVTSLRSQRSYMVQTEDQYIFIHDAVLDAVNSGSTEVPAVKLRQHVMALQQMAPMEGAAGMELEFRHLSTLKWANSRCSVANLSANRHKNRQNAVIPYDNNRVIMQVIPGVEGSDYINASWVDGYR
;
A
#
# COMPACT_ATOMS: atom_id res chain seq x y z
N MET A 1 -13.93 -12.54 7.19
CA MET A 1 -12.90 -12.90 6.18
C MET A 1 -11.56 -13.17 6.84
N LEU A 2 -10.92 -12.19 7.47
CA LEU A 2 -9.60 -12.39 8.12
C LEU A 2 -9.61 -13.40 9.27
N GLU A 3 -10.72 -13.49 10.01
CA GLU A 3 -10.90 -14.53 11.03
C GLU A 3 -10.94 -15.93 10.42
N ARG A 4 -11.70 -16.13 9.34
CA ARG A 4 -11.72 -17.38 8.59
C ARG A 4 -10.36 -17.75 8.03
N LEU A 5 -9.63 -16.77 7.49
CA LEU A 5 -8.25 -16.96 7.04
C LEU A 5 -7.36 -17.48 8.17
N ARG A 6 -7.49 -16.94 9.39
CA ARG A 6 -6.71 -17.36 10.56
C ARG A 6 -6.95 -18.82 10.97
N TYR A 7 -8.19 -19.30 10.88
CA TYR A 7 -8.55 -20.64 11.39
C TYR A 7 -8.60 -21.72 10.31
N GLU A 8 -8.99 -21.37 9.08
CA GLU A 8 -9.25 -22.32 7.99
C GLU A 8 -8.26 -22.19 6.83
N ASN A 9 -7.41 -21.16 6.83
CA ASN A 9 -6.51 -20.84 5.71
C ASN A 9 -7.22 -20.75 4.35
N THR A 10 -8.49 -20.33 4.35
CA THR A 10 -9.32 -20.14 3.15
C THR A 10 -10.10 -18.84 3.23
N VAL A 11 -10.54 -18.36 2.06
CA VAL A 11 -11.30 -17.12 1.90
C VAL A 11 -12.45 -17.39 0.93
N ASP A 12 -13.64 -16.86 1.23
CA ASP A 12 -14.84 -16.97 0.38
C ASP A 12 -15.60 -15.63 0.33
N ILE A 13 -15.02 -14.67 -0.40
CA ILE A 13 -15.57 -13.32 -0.51
C ILE A 13 -16.98 -13.35 -1.11
N PHE A 14 -17.19 -14.16 -2.15
CA PHE A 14 -18.48 -14.28 -2.84
C PHE A 14 -19.58 -14.80 -1.91
N GLY A 15 -19.34 -15.92 -1.22
CA GLY A 15 -20.32 -16.52 -0.31
C GLY A 15 -20.65 -15.59 0.86
N CYS A 16 -19.66 -14.87 1.37
CA CYS A 16 -19.88 -13.89 2.44
C CYS A 16 -20.71 -12.69 1.99
N VAL A 17 -20.39 -12.07 0.84
CA VAL A 17 -21.18 -10.94 0.32
C VAL A 17 -22.60 -11.40 -0.01
N THR A 18 -22.77 -12.60 -0.56
CA THR A 18 -24.09 -13.21 -0.81
C THR A 18 -24.90 -13.37 0.48
N SER A 19 -24.27 -13.89 1.55
CA SER A 19 -24.89 -14.03 2.87
C SER A 19 -25.22 -12.68 3.53
N LEU A 20 -24.37 -11.66 3.36
CA LEU A 20 -24.66 -10.31 3.86
C LEU A 20 -25.88 -9.70 3.15
N ARG A 21 -26.01 -9.93 1.84
CA ARG A 21 -27.14 -9.42 1.05
C ARG A 21 -28.47 -10.08 1.37
N SER A 22 -28.49 -11.30 1.92
CA SER A 22 -29.73 -11.94 2.38
C SER A 22 -30.29 -11.31 3.66
N GLN A 23 -29.42 -10.69 4.48
CA GLN A 23 -29.81 -10.03 5.72
C GLN A 23 -30.11 -8.54 5.52
N ARG A 24 -29.35 -7.87 4.65
CA ARG A 24 -29.54 -6.46 4.31
C ARG A 24 -29.26 -6.24 2.83
N SER A 25 -30.23 -5.70 2.10
CA SER A 25 -30.06 -5.38 0.69
C SER A 25 -28.91 -4.41 0.46
N TYR A 26 -28.25 -4.53 -0.69
CA TYR A 26 -27.16 -3.65 -1.12
C TYR A 26 -25.95 -3.61 -0.17
N MET A 27 -25.62 -4.73 0.49
CA MET A 27 -24.30 -4.90 1.11
C MET A 27 -23.24 -5.04 0.00
N VAL A 28 -22.19 -4.21 0.07
CA VAL A 28 -21.16 -4.02 -0.98
C VAL A 28 -21.82 -3.61 -2.29
N GLN A 29 -21.95 -2.31 -2.53
CA GLN A 29 -22.84 -1.75 -3.57
C GLN A 29 -22.17 -1.61 -4.92
N THR A 30 -20.89 -1.28 -4.93
CA THR A 30 -20.14 -0.99 -6.15
C THR A 30 -19.12 -2.08 -6.43
N GLU A 31 -18.75 -2.20 -7.70
CA GLU A 31 -17.66 -3.08 -8.13
C GLU A 31 -16.34 -2.69 -7.45
N ASP A 32 -16.02 -1.39 -7.38
CA ASP A 32 -14.80 -0.90 -6.70
C ASP A 32 -14.71 -1.32 -5.24
N GLN A 33 -15.83 -1.32 -4.49
CA GLN A 33 -15.85 -1.81 -3.11
C GLN A 33 -15.58 -3.31 -3.05
N TYR A 34 -16.09 -4.07 -4.02
CA TYR A 34 -15.86 -5.51 -4.10
C TYR A 34 -14.40 -5.83 -4.44
N ILE A 35 -13.82 -5.13 -5.41
CA ILE A 35 -12.39 -5.20 -5.76
C ILE A 35 -11.53 -4.86 -4.54
N PHE A 36 -11.87 -3.77 -3.82
CA PHE A 36 -11.13 -3.37 -2.62
C PHE A 36 -11.13 -4.46 -1.54
N ILE A 37 -12.22 -5.23 -1.38
CA ILE A 37 -12.24 -6.35 -0.43
C ILE A 37 -11.23 -7.44 -0.84
N HIS A 38 -11.14 -7.75 -2.13
CA HIS A 38 -10.14 -8.69 -2.65
C HIS A 38 -8.72 -8.19 -2.38
N ASP A 39 -8.44 -6.92 -2.70
CA ASP A 39 -7.12 -6.31 -2.49
C ASP A 39 -6.75 -6.28 -1.00
N ALA A 40 -7.67 -5.88 -0.11
CA ALA A 40 -7.41 -5.81 1.32
C ALA A 40 -7.18 -7.19 1.95
N VAL A 41 -7.89 -8.22 1.50
CA VAL A 41 -7.66 -9.60 1.98
C VAL A 41 -6.32 -10.13 1.46
N LEU A 42 -5.97 -9.86 0.20
CA LEU A 42 -4.68 -10.25 -0.37
C LEU A 42 -3.51 -9.57 0.36
N ASP A 43 -3.64 -8.28 0.66
CA ASP A 43 -2.64 -7.53 1.44
C ASP A 43 -2.45 -8.14 2.84
N ALA A 44 -3.55 -8.43 3.55
CA ALA A 44 -3.49 -9.07 4.86
C ALA A 44 -2.85 -10.47 4.83
N VAL A 45 -3.06 -11.26 3.76
CA VAL A 45 -2.41 -12.56 3.56
C VAL A 45 -0.91 -12.39 3.34
N ASN A 46 -0.51 -11.41 2.53
CA ASN A 46 0.88 -11.22 2.14
C ASN A 46 1.72 -10.60 3.27
N SER A 47 1.19 -9.60 3.98
CA SER A 47 1.95 -8.84 4.98
C SER A 47 1.83 -9.38 6.41
N GLY A 48 0.73 -10.07 6.73
CA GLY A 48 0.50 -10.58 8.09
C GLY A 48 0.46 -9.47 9.16
N SER A 49 0.81 -9.83 10.41
CA SER A 49 0.83 -8.91 11.55
C SER A 49 2.28 -8.57 11.93
N THR A 50 2.70 -7.35 11.62
CA THR A 50 4.07 -6.84 11.87
C THR A 50 4.15 -5.90 13.08
N GLU A 51 3.05 -5.69 13.80
CA GLU A 51 3.04 -4.90 15.04
C GLU A 51 3.77 -5.60 16.19
N VAL A 52 4.65 -4.88 16.88
CA VAL A 52 5.45 -5.41 17.98
C VAL A 52 5.29 -4.54 19.23
N PRO A 53 4.81 -5.09 20.35
CA PRO A 53 4.79 -4.38 21.62
C PRO A 53 6.19 -3.92 22.03
N ALA A 54 6.33 -2.69 22.54
CA ALA A 54 7.64 -2.10 22.88
C ALA A 54 8.50 -3.00 23.78
N VAL A 55 7.88 -3.68 24.74
CA VAL A 55 8.54 -4.64 25.66
C VAL A 55 9.21 -5.82 24.95
N LYS A 56 8.74 -6.17 23.74
CA LYS A 56 9.27 -7.26 22.89
C LYS A 56 10.20 -6.77 21.79
N LEU A 57 10.35 -5.45 21.59
CA LEU A 57 11.10 -4.88 20.47
C LEU A 57 12.54 -5.41 20.39
N ARG A 58 13.27 -5.43 21.51
CA ARG A 58 14.65 -5.94 21.54
C ARG A 58 14.74 -7.39 21.10
N GLN A 59 13.83 -8.24 21.58
CA GLN A 59 13.81 -9.67 21.22
C GLN A 59 13.48 -9.85 19.73
N HIS A 60 12.52 -9.07 19.22
CA HIS A 60 12.14 -9.08 17.81
C HIS A 60 13.30 -8.65 16.89
N VAL A 61 14.00 -7.55 17.21
CA VAL A 61 15.16 -7.10 16.42
C VAL A 61 16.29 -8.14 16.44
N MET A 62 16.57 -8.75 17.61
CA MET A 62 17.57 -9.83 17.69
C MET A 62 17.19 -11.04 16.84
N ALA A 63 15.90 -11.37 16.73
CA ALA A 63 15.42 -12.44 15.87
C ALA A 63 15.58 -12.08 14.38
N LEU A 64 15.26 -10.84 13.99
CA LEU A 64 15.41 -10.37 12.60
C LEU A 64 16.86 -10.34 12.10
N GLN A 65 17.84 -10.23 13.00
CA GLN A 65 19.26 -10.27 12.66
C GLN A 65 19.78 -11.69 12.40
N GLN A 66 19.05 -12.74 12.82
CA GLN A 66 19.45 -14.13 12.60
C GLN A 66 19.17 -14.55 11.15
N MET A 67 20.01 -15.44 10.62
CA MET A 67 19.78 -16.02 9.31
C MET A 67 18.57 -16.95 9.34
N ALA A 68 17.64 -16.73 8.41
CA ALA A 68 16.50 -17.61 8.21
C ALA A 68 16.99 -18.94 7.60
N PRO A 69 16.68 -20.11 8.23
CA PRO A 69 17.25 -21.40 7.85
C PRO A 69 17.02 -21.83 6.38
N MET A 70 15.98 -21.30 5.73
CA MET A 70 15.56 -21.70 4.38
C MET A 70 15.77 -20.64 3.29
N GLU A 71 16.10 -19.40 3.67
CA GLU A 71 16.07 -18.25 2.76
C GLU A 71 17.47 -17.66 2.50
N GLY A 72 18.48 -18.08 3.25
CA GLY A 72 19.87 -17.62 3.08
C GLY A 72 20.08 -16.12 3.35
N ALA A 73 19.10 -15.46 3.97
CA ALA A 73 19.15 -14.04 4.34
C ALA A 73 18.67 -13.84 5.77
N ALA A 74 19.03 -12.71 6.38
CA ALA A 74 18.51 -12.33 7.69
C ALA A 74 17.02 -11.96 7.59
N GLY A 75 16.26 -12.18 8.66
CA GLY A 75 14.82 -11.82 8.70
C GLY A 75 14.57 -10.36 8.32
N MET A 76 15.43 -9.43 8.75
CA MET A 76 15.36 -8.01 8.40
C MET A 76 15.45 -7.77 6.88
N GLU A 77 16.31 -8.51 6.19
CA GLU A 77 16.45 -8.39 4.74
C GLU A 77 15.23 -8.97 4.01
N LEU A 78 14.66 -10.05 4.54
CA LEU A 78 13.42 -10.63 4.00
C LEU A 78 12.24 -9.66 4.12
N GLU A 79 12.05 -9.04 5.29
CA GLU A 79 11.03 -8.00 5.49
C GLU A 79 11.25 -6.81 4.56
N PHE A 80 12.51 -6.36 4.40
CA PHE A 80 12.84 -5.27 3.49
C PHE A 80 12.55 -5.62 2.02
N ARG A 81 12.92 -6.82 1.56
CA ARG A 81 12.60 -7.29 0.21
C ARG A 81 11.08 -7.38 0.01
N HIS A 82 10.34 -7.80 1.03
CA HIS A 82 8.88 -7.88 0.96
C HIS A 82 8.23 -6.53 0.64
N LEU A 83 8.76 -5.40 1.16
CA LEU A 83 8.26 -4.06 0.83
C LEU A 83 8.23 -3.78 -0.68
N SER A 84 9.16 -4.36 -1.46
CA SER A 84 9.20 -4.20 -2.92
C SER A 84 8.16 -5.03 -3.68
N THR A 85 7.58 -6.04 -3.03
CA THR A 85 6.57 -6.92 -3.62
C THR A 85 5.16 -6.33 -3.52
N LEU A 86 4.97 -5.36 -2.62
CA LEU A 86 3.70 -4.67 -2.41
C LEU A 86 3.37 -3.81 -3.64
N LYS A 87 2.19 -4.04 -4.22
CA LYS A 87 1.70 -3.29 -5.38
C LYS A 87 0.61 -2.32 -4.94
N TRP A 88 0.80 -1.03 -5.24
CA TRP A 88 -0.24 -0.03 -5.03
C TRP A 88 -1.03 0.23 -6.32
N ALA A 89 -2.35 0.03 -6.25
CA ALA A 89 -3.26 0.19 -7.38
C ALA A 89 -3.32 1.62 -7.95
N ASN A 90 -2.99 2.65 -7.15
CA ASN A 90 -3.09 4.06 -7.55
C ASN A 90 -1.71 4.77 -7.59
N SER A 91 -0.78 4.17 -8.33
CA SER A 91 0.62 4.60 -8.43
C SER A 91 0.91 5.45 -9.67
N ARG A 92 -0.09 6.18 -10.20
CA ARG A 92 0.10 6.99 -11.42
C ARG A 92 1.00 8.18 -11.11
N CYS A 93 1.97 8.47 -11.99
CA CYS A 93 2.85 9.64 -11.89
C CYS A 93 2.79 10.47 -13.20
N SER A 94 1.60 10.65 -13.77
CA SER A 94 1.44 11.26 -15.09
C SER A 94 1.85 12.74 -15.11
N VAL A 95 1.51 13.51 -14.06
CA VAL A 95 1.80 14.95 -13.99
C VAL A 95 3.30 15.22 -13.90
N ALA A 96 4.00 14.42 -13.10
CA ALA A 96 5.45 14.52 -12.96
C ALA A 96 6.21 14.20 -14.26
N ASN A 97 5.61 13.38 -15.13
CA ASN A 97 6.19 12.93 -16.40
C ASN A 97 5.87 13.82 -17.61
N LEU A 98 5.05 14.86 -17.45
CA LEU A 98 4.79 15.86 -18.50
C LEU A 98 6.10 16.52 -18.94
N SER A 99 6.23 16.82 -20.23
CA SER A 99 7.42 17.47 -20.81
C SER A 99 7.80 18.77 -20.07
N ALA A 100 6.80 19.57 -19.71
CA ALA A 100 6.95 20.81 -18.93
C ALA A 100 7.46 20.60 -17.49
N ASN A 101 7.44 19.37 -16.97
CA ASN A 101 7.79 19.06 -15.57
C ASN A 101 9.00 18.15 -15.41
N ARG A 102 9.40 17.37 -16.42
CA ARG A 102 10.52 16.41 -16.33
C ARG A 102 11.81 17.04 -15.81
N HIS A 103 12.15 18.24 -16.29
CA HIS A 103 13.35 18.96 -15.88
C HIS A 103 13.29 19.53 -14.46
N LYS A 104 12.12 19.54 -13.82
CA LYS A 104 11.91 19.97 -12.42
C LYS A 104 12.17 18.82 -11.44
N ASN A 105 12.50 17.62 -11.92
CA ASN A 105 12.83 16.45 -11.11
C ASN A 105 14.34 16.23 -11.06
N ARG A 106 14.87 16.05 -9.84
CA ARG A 106 16.29 15.69 -9.65
C ARG A 106 16.58 14.26 -10.12
N GLN A 107 15.64 13.34 -9.89
CA GLN A 107 15.73 11.93 -10.28
C GLN A 107 14.42 11.49 -10.92
N ASN A 108 14.48 10.89 -12.11
CA ASN A 108 13.28 10.44 -12.83
C ASN A 108 12.61 9.22 -12.18
N ALA A 109 13.37 8.44 -11.40
CA ALA A 109 12.86 7.28 -10.67
C ALA A 109 12.13 7.67 -9.37
N VAL A 110 12.27 8.91 -8.91
CA VAL A 110 11.71 9.38 -7.64
C VAL A 110 10.84 10.62 -7.91
N ILE A 111 9.57 10.36 -8.18
CA ILE A 111 8.56 11.36 -8.56
C ILE A 111 7.26 11.10 -7.81
N PRO A 112 6.44 12.14 -7.55
CA PRO A 112 5.23 11.99 -6.74
C PRO A 112 4.14 11.23 -7.51
N TYR A 113 3.28 10.53 -6.76
CA TYR A 113 2.03 10.02 -7.30
C TYR A 113 1.03 11.16 -7.52
N ASP A 114 0.17 11.01 -8.52
CA ASP A 114 -0.80 12.04 -8.92
C ASP A 114 -1.83 12.30 -7.81
N ASN A 115 -2.16 11.29 -7.00
CA ASN A 115 -3.20 11.35 -5.97
C ASN A 115 -2.77 12.12 -4.71
N ASN A 116 -1.48 12.20 -4.40
CA ASN A 116 -0.97 12.85 -3.20
C ASN A 116 0.12 13.89 -3.47
N ARG A 117 0.36 14.28 -4.72
CA ARG A 117 1.29 15.37 -5.03
C ARG A 117 0.87 16.68 -4.34
N VAL A 118 1.86 17.51 -4.02
CA VAL A 118 1.61 18.89 -3.58
C VAL A 118 1.30 19.75 -4.82
N ILE A 119 0.15 20.43 -4.81
CA ILE A 119 -0.30 21.30 -5.90
C ILE A 119 0.00 22.76 -5.52
N MET A 120 0.80 23.43 -6.33
CA MET A 120 1.16 24.84 -6.15
C MET A 120 0.12 25.76 -6.81
N GLN A 121 0.14 27.04 -6.42
CA GLN A 121 -0.67 28.06 -7.09
C GLN A 121 -0.22 28.22 -8.55
N VAL A 122 -1.16 28.12 -9.48
CA VAL A 122 -0.90 28.27 -10.92
C VAL A 122 -0.46 29.70 -11.22
N ILE A 123 0.60 29.83 -12.03
CA ILE A 123 1.04 31.10 -12.61
C ILE A 123 0.49 31.17 -14.04
N PRO A 124 -0.34 32.18 -14.38
CA PRO A 124 -0.91 32.32 -15.72
C PRO A 124 0.15 32.36 -16.82
N GLY A 125 -0.06 31.58 -17.89
CA GLY A 125 0.87 31.49 -19.02
C GLY A 125 2.11 30.61 -18.80
N VAL A 126 2.30 30.05 -17.59
CA VAL A 126 3.43 29.16 -17.28
C VAL A 126 2.94 27.73 -17.10
N GLU A 127 3.18 26.89 -18.12
CA GLU A 127 2.80 25.47 -18.09
C GLU A 127 3.52 24.71 -16.96
N GLY A 128 2.76 23.88 -16.24
CA GLY A 128 3.27 23.10 -15.11
C GLY A 128 3.73 23.94 -13.91
N SER A 129 3.30 25.20 -13.81
CA SER A 129 3.60 26.06 -12.65
C SER A 129 2.98 25.56 -11.33
N ASP A 130 1.97 24.69 -11.40
CA ASP A 130 1.37 24.01 -10.26
C ASP A 130 2.19 22.81 -9.75
N TYR A 131 3.26 22.45 -10.46
CA TYR A 131 4.05 21.25 -10.16
C TYR A 131 5.30 21.55 -9.33
N ILE A 132 5.44 20.79 -8.24
CA ILE A 132 6.67 20.60 -7.49
C ILE A 132 6.83 19.10 -7.22
N ASN A 133 8.07 18.57 -7.22
CA ASN A 133 8.33 17.20 -6.84
C ASN A 133 8.23 17.05 -5.31
N ALA A 134 7.02 16.89 -4.81
CA ALA A 134 6.70 16.67 -3.40
C ALA A 134 5.37 15.92 -3.27
N SER A 135 5.25 15.12 -2.21
CA SER A 135 4.04 14.36 -1.87
C SER A 135 3.60 14.66 -0.45
N TRP A 136 2.29 14.70 -0.22
CA TRP A 136 1.70 14.63 1.12
C TRP A 136 1.89 13.23 1.71
N VAL A 137 2.29 13.18 2.98
CA VAL A 137 2.45 11.95 3.76
C VAL A 137 1.66 12.11 5.04
N ASP A 138 0.76 11.16 5.32
CA ASP A 138 -0.04 11.17 6.53
C ASP A 138 0.83 10.89 7.75
N GLY A 139 0.65 11.71 8.80
CA GLY A 139 1.28 11.52 10.10
C GLY A 139 0.38 10.76 11.08
N TYR A 140 0.90 10.51 12.28
CA TYR A 140 0.10 10.03 13.40
C TYR A 140 -0.94 11.09 13.83
N ARG A 141 -2.14 10.67 14.20
CA ARG A 141 -3.22 11.52 14.72
C ARG A 141 -3.56 11.17 16.15
#